data_AF-A0A7Y4R0A8-F1
#
_entry.id   AF-A0A7Y4R0A8-F1
#
_cell.length_a   1.000
_cell.length_b   1.000
_cell.length_c   1.000
_cell.angle_alpha   90.00
_cell.angle_beta   90.00
_cell.angle_gamma   90.00
#
_symmetry.space_group_name_H-M   'P 1'
#
loop_
_entity.id
_entity.type
_entity.pdbx_description
1 polymer ?
#
loop_
_entity_poly.entity_id
_entity_poly.type
_entity_poly.pdbx_seq_one_letter_code
_entity_poly.pdbx_strand_id
1 'polypeptide(L)'
;MEAKLKLSSKKLNSGKFQVNFSTEGSCDNFYGYLLAEPFTPVHEVIAKINRHIDSMNNRPQYLQRNLFSLGKRQINSGRILIFKK
;
A
#
# COMPACT_ATOMS: atom_id res chain seq x y z
N MET A 1 0.16 15.21 -14.37
CA MET A 1 -1.22 14.73 -14.16
C MET A 1 -1.25 14.02 -12.83
N GLU A 2 -2.06 14.48 -11.88
CA GLU A 2 -2.23 13.78 -10.60
C GLU A 2 -2.98 12.48 -10.81
N ALA A 3 -2.39 11.37 -10.35
CA ALA A 3 -3.04 10.06 -10.43
C ALA A 3 -4.22 10.03 -9.45
N LYS A 4 -5.40 9.62 -9.93
CA LYS A 4 -6.58 9.45 -9.06
C LYS A 4 -6.42 8.16 -8.27
N LEU A 5 -6.44 8.25 -6.94
CA LEU A 5 -6.36 7.09 -6.07
C LEU A 5 -7.76 6.57 -5.72
N LYS A 6 -8.04 5.32 -6.08
CA LYS A 6 -9.25 4.60 -5.66
C LYS A 6 -8.91 3.68 -4.49
N LEU A 7 -9.74 3.70 -3.45
CA LEU A 7 -9.58 2.89 -2.25
C LEU A 7 -10.82 2.04 -1.99
N SER A 8 -10.61 0.81 -1.54
CA SER A 8 -11.61 -0.01 -0.87
C SER A 8 -10.98 -0.69 0.34
N SER A 9 -11.78 -1.15 1.29
CA SER A 9 -11.25 -1.85 2.47
C SER A 9 -12.05 -3.10 2.80
N LYS A 10 -11.36 -4.09 3.37
CA LYS A 10 -11.94 -5.33 3.87
C LYS A 10 -11.42 -5.57 5.28
N LYS A 11 -12.32 -5.75 6.25
CA LYS A 11 -11.95 -6.19 7.59
C LYS A 11 -11.51 -7.66 7.55
N LEU A 12 -10.39 -7.97 8.19
CA LEU A 12 -9.86 -9.33 8.29
C LEU A 12 -10.27 -9.97 9.62
N ASN A 13 -10.24 -11.30 9.68
CA ASN A 13 -10.54 -12.07 10.90
C ASN A 13 -9.60 -11.72 12.06
N SER A 14 -8.40 -11.19 11.76
CA SER A 14 -7.45 -10.68 12.75
C SER A 14 -7.85 -9.34 13.39
N GLY A 15 -8.96 -8.74 12.95
CA GLY A 15 -9.41 -7.41 13.38
C GLY A 15 -8.80 -6.25 12.58
N LYS A 16 -7.71 -6.48 11.84
CA LYS A 16 -7.06 -5.50 10.97
C LYS A 16 -7.85 -5.24 9.68
N PHE A 17 -7.49 -4.19 8.96
CA PHE A 17 -8.10 -3.85 7.67
C PHE A 17 -7.10 -4.04 6.54
N GLN A 18 -7.51 -4.76 5.48
CA GLN A 18 -6.81 -4.75 4.21
C GLN A 18 -7.41 -3.63 3.35
N VAL A 19 -6.63 -2.60 3.09
CA VAL A 19 -6.96 -1.53 2.14
C VAL A 19 -6.47 -1.96 0.76
N ASN A 20 -7.38 -2.10 -0.19
CA ASN A 20 -7.03 -2.29 -1.59
C ASN A 20 -7.01 -0.92 -2.26
N PHE A 21 -6.03 -0.68 -3.11
CA PHE A 21 -5.92 0.57 -3.84
C PHE A 21 -5.58 0.36 -5.31
N SER A 22 -5.95 1.33 -6.13
CA SER A 22 -5.49 1.44 -7.51
C SER A 22 -5.34 2.89 -7.92
N THR A 23 -4.36 3.18 -8.77
CA THR A 23 -4.22 4.47 -9.43
C THR A 23 -4.81 4.40 -10.83
N GLU A 24 -5.42 5.51 -11.23
CA GLU A 24 -5.94 5.73 -12.58
C GLU A 24 -5.47 7.09 -13.10
N GLY A 25 -5.17 7.18 -14.40
CA GLY A 25 -4.90 8.46 -15.07
C GLY A 25 -3.43 8.92 -15.04
N SER A 26 -2.50 8.09 -14.56
CA SER A 26 -1.05 8.32 -14.70
C SER A 26 -0.45 7.42 -15.79
N CYS A 27 0.73 7.82 -16.30
CA CYS A 27 1.49 7.03 -17.28
C CYS A 27 1.81 5.63 -16.74
N ASP A 28 2.10 5.53 -15.45
CA ASP A 28 2.22 4.27 -14.72
C ASP A 28 1.00 4.08 -13.80
N ASN A 29 0.16 3.11 -14.14
CA ASN A 29 -0.94 2.69 -13.28
C ASN A 29 -0.44 1.62 -12.30
N PHE A 30 -0.87 1.72 -11.05
CA PHE A 30 -0.51 0.81 -9.98
C PHE A 30 -1.76 0.25 -9.32
N TYR A 31 -1.64 -0.93 -8.76
CA TYR A 31 -2.63 -1.47 -7.83
C TYR A 31 -1.93 -2.17 -6.68
N GLY A 32 -2.62 -2.35 -5.57
CA GLY A 32 -1.97 -2.92 -4.41
C GLY A 32 -2.83 -3.05 -3.17
N TYR A 33 -2.16 -3.46 -2.11
CA TYR A 33 -2.76 -3.81 -0.83
C TYR A 33 -1.92 -3.22 0.31
N LEU A 34 -2.59 -2.60 1.28
CA LEU A 34 -1.99 -2.10 2.51
C LEU A 34 -2.70 -2.74 3.70
N LEU A 35 -1.93 -3.27 4.65
CA LEU A 35 -2.48 -3.68 5.94
C LEU A 35 -2.50 -2.47 6.89
N ALA A 36 -3.68 -2.10 7.36
CA ALA A 36 -3.93 -0.98 8.27
C ALA A 36 -4.48 -1.48 9.62
N GLU A 37 -4.08 -0.81 10.69
CA GLU A 37 -4.63 -1.06 12.02
C GLU A 37 -6.04 -0.47 12.14
N PRO A 38 -6.89 -1.01 13.03
CA PRO A 38 -8.15 -0.38 13.39
C PRO A 38 -7.95 1.10 13.75
N PHE A 39 -8.89 1.95 13.35
CA PHE A 39 -8.87 3.41 13.60
C PHE A 39 -7.75 4.19 12.90
N THR A 40 -6.93 3.57 12.04
CA THR A 40 -5.97 4.31 11.20
C THR A 40 -6.74 5.32 10.33
N PRO A 41 -6.45 6.62 10.40
CA PRO A 41 -7.12 7.62 9.59
C PRO A 41 -6.88 7.41 8.09
N VAL A 42 -7.91 7.67 7.28
CA VAL A 42 -7.82 7.51 5.80
C VAL A 42 -6.73 8.38 5.19
N HIS A 43 -6.51 9.59 5.71
CA HIS A 43 -5.46 10.48 5.21
C HIS A 43 -4.05 9.89 5.43
N GLU A 44 -3.81 9.18 6.53
CA GLU A 44 -2.53 8.50 6.77
C GLU A 44 -2.33 7.32 5.81
N VAL A 45 -3.40 6.58 5.52
CA VAL A 45 -3.41 5.52 4.51
C VAL A 45 -3.03 6.07 3.13
N ILE A 46 -3.67 7.17 2.71
CA ILE A 46 -3.38 7.83 1.44
C ILE A 46 -1.93 8.32 1.40
N ALA A 47 -1.48 9.04 2.44
CA ALA A 47 -0.13 9.58 2.51
C ALA A 47 0.95 8.48 2.47
N LYS A 48 0.65 7.29 2.98
CA LYS A 48 1.53 6.13 2.93
C LYS A 48 1.60 5.52 1.53
N ILE A 49 0.44 5.36 0.88
CA ILE A 49 0.36 4.84 -0.49
C ILE A 49 1.15 5.76 -1.43
N ASN A 50 0.89 7.07 -1.38
CA ASN A 50 1.56 8.05 -2.25
C ASN A 50 3.08 8.03 -2.04
N ARG A 51 3.56 8.05 -0.79
CA ARG A 51 5.01 7.96 -0.50
C ARG A 51 5.69 6.74 -1.15
N HIS A 52 5.00 5.60 -1.18
CA HIS A 52 5.56 4.40 -1.78
C HIS A 52 5.51 4.42 -3.31
N ILE A 53 4.43 4.94 -3.91
CA ILE A 53 4.34 5.13 -5.37
C ILE A 53 5.41 6.12 -5.83
N ASP A 54 5.57 7.25 -5.15
CA ASP A 54 6.61 8.24 -5.44
C ASP A 54 8.00 7.64 -5.33
N SER A 55 8.23 6.81 -4.30
CA SER A 55 9.51 6.12 -4.14
C SER A 55 9.78 5.12 -5.27
N MET A 56 8.75 4.45 -5.78
CA MET A 56 8.86 3.47 -6.86
C MET A 56 9.11 4.14 -8.22
N ASN A 57 8.47 5.29 -8.48
CA ASN A 57 8.68 6.06 -9.70
C ASN A 57 10.06 6.73 -9.74
N ASN A 58 10.55 7.21 -8.59
CA ASN A 58 11.79 7.99 -8.53
C ASN A 58 13.06 7.15 -8.27
N ARG A 59 12.93 5.86 -7.93
CA ARG A 59 14.09 5.01 -7.58
C ARG A 59 14.11 3.72 -8.41
N PRO A 60 15.15 3.49 -9.23
CA PRO A 60 15.28 2.26 -10.01
C PRO A 60 15.49 1.00 -9.16
N GLN A 61 15.83 1.15 -7.87
CA GLN A 61 16.11 0.05 -6.93
C GLN A 61 15.01 -0.11 -5.87
N TYR A 62 13.76 0.26 -6.17
CA TYR A 62 12.68 0.07 -5.22
C TYR A 62 12.43 -1.41 -4.93
N LEU A 63 12.76 -1.85 -3.71
CA LEU A 63 12.50 -3.20 -3.24
C LEU A 63 11.22 -3.23 -2.41
N GLN A 64 10.18 -3.85 -2.99
CA GLN A 64 8.95 -4.12 -2.28
C GLN A 64 9.19 -5.06 -1.09
N ARG A 65 8.70 -4.68 0.08
CA ARG A 65 8.76 -5.54 1.27
C ARG A 65 7.69 -6.63 1.17
N ASN A 66 8.06 -7.87 1.47
CA ASN A 66 7.12 -8.98 1.52
C ASN A 66 6.01 -8.74 2.57
N LEU A 67 4.77 -9.12 2.21
CA LEU A 67 3.60 -9.01 3.08
C LEU A 67 3.72 -9.90 4.32
N PHE A 68 4.47 -11.00 4.21
CA PHE A 68 4.75 -11.94 5.29
C PHE A 68 6.26 -12.11 5.46
N SER A 69 6.69 -12.20 6.72
CA SER A 69 8.03 -12.66 7.06
C SER A 69 8.01 -14.18 7.02
N LEU A 70 8.93 -14.81 6.28
CA LEU A 70 9.12 -16.27 6.30
C LEU A 70 9.76 -16.76 7.63
N GLY A 71 10.01 -15.88 8.60
CA GLY A 71 10.57 -16.21 9.92
C GLY A 71 9.93 -15.44 11.09
N LYS A 72 10.36 -15.76 12.33
CA LYS A 72 9.80 -15.27 13.61
C LYS A 72 9.94 -13.75 13.88
N ARG A 73 10.44 -12.97 12.92
CA ARG A 73 10.58 -11.52 13.09
C ARG A 73 9.21 -10.86 12.95
N GLN A 74 8.59 -10.51 14.08
CA GLN A 74 7.42 -9.61 14.07
C GLN A 74 7.87 -8.22 13.62
N ILE A 75 7.79 -7.98 12.31
CA ILE A 75 7.91 -6.64 11.74
C ILE A 75 6.49 -6.11 11.50
N ASN A 76 5.81 -5.64 12.55
CA ASN A 76 4.70 -4.68 12.39
C ASN A 76 5.34 -3.37 11.90
N SER A 77 4.85 -2.67 10.87
CA SER A 77 3.86 -1.60 11.08
C SER A 77 3.35 -0.95 9.78
N GLY A 78 3.47 -1.60 8.61
CA GLY A 78 3.15 -0.88 7.38
C GLY A 78 3.41 -1.55 6.06
N ARG A 79 3.14 -2.84 5.97
CA ARG A 79 3.42 -3.61 4.76
C ARG A 79 2.42 -3.20 3.68
N ILE A 80 2.97 -2.65 2.60
CA ILE A 80 2.27 -2.33 1.37
C ILE A 80 2.83 -3.23 0.28
N LEU A 81 1.95 -3.80 -0.53
CA LEU A 81 2.29 -4.37 -1.81
C LEU A 81 1.75 -3.47 -2.90
N ILE A 82 2.58 -3.25 -3.91
CA ILE A 82 2.30 -2.47 -5.10
C ILE A 82 2.70 -3.32 -6.30
N PHE A 83 1.88 -3.26 -7.32
CA PHE A 83 2.10 -3.95 -8.58
C PHE A 83 1.84 -2.95 -9.69
N LYS A 84 2.65 -3.01 -10.74
CA LYS A 84 2.39 -2.28 -11.97
C LYS A 84 1.21 -2.96 -12.67
N LYS A 85 0.27 -2.15 -13.16
CA LYS A 85 -0.90 -2.61 -13.91
C LYS A 85 -0.54 -2.85 -15.37
#